data_AF-A0A0C3QE01-F1
#
_entry.id   AF-A0A0C3QE01-F1
#
_cell.length_a   1.000
_cell.length_b   1.000
_cell.length_c   1.000
_cell.angle_alpha   90.00
_cell.angle_beta   90.00
_cell.angle_gamma   90.00
#
_symmetry.space_group_name_H-M   'P 1'
#
loop_
_entity.id
_entity.type
_entity.pdbx_description
1 polymer ?
#
loop_
_entity_poly.entity_id
_entity_poly.type
_entity_poly.pdbx_seq_one_letter_code
_entity_poly.pdbx_strand_id
1 'polypeptide(L)'
;ASGTTSYAITTSSITQPAGYTVPPTLAGDLASGFATNSPIPIPTIPSTYYPGLGQISPLAKNIAYATTTASTTTTTTSKTTTTTTASKTSTTTTKASTTTSASGATQTQYGQCGGTGWTGATVCASPYVCTYSNDFYSQCL
;
A
#
# COMPACT_ATOMS: atom_id res chain seq x y z
N ALA A 1 41.52 -43.93 -5.71
CA ALA A 1 40.61 -43.91 -4.56
C ALA A 1 40.38 -42.46 -4.17
N SER A 2 39.24 -41.88 -4.53
CA SER A 2 38.92 -40.48 -4.21
C SER A 2 38.48 -40.38 -2.76
N GLY A 3 39.21 -39.59 -1.97
CA GLY A 3 38.98 -39.40 -0.55
C GLY A 3 37.77 -38.52 -0.27
N THR A 4 36.96 -38.93 0.69
CA THR A 4 35.92 -38.11 1.32
C THR A 4 36.48 -37.54 2.62
N THR A 5 36.93 -36.28 2.60
CA THR A 5 37.23 -35.52 3.80
C THR A 5 35.93 -35.22 4.55
N SER A 6 35.73 -35.89 5.67
CA SER A 6 34.60 -35.67 6.57
C SER A 6 34.94 -34.51 7.50
N TYR A 7 34.11 -33.47 7.57
CA TYR A 7 34.24 -32.41 8.57
C TYR A 7 33.31 -32.71 9.75
N ALA A 8 33.79 -32.52 10.97
CA ALA A 8 32.98 -32.60 12.17
C ALA A 8 32.26 -31.25 12.38
N ILE A 9 30.93 -31.27 12.53
CA ILE A 9 30.15 -30.07 12.85
C ILE A 9 30.29 -29.79 14.34
N THR A 10 31.01 -28.72 14.71
CA THR A 10 31.07 -28.24 16.09
C THR A 10 29.92 -27.26 16.32
N THR A 11 28.93 -27.66 17.12
CA THR A 11 27.85 -26.78 17.56
C THR A 11 28.21 -26.19 18.92
N SER A 12 28.45 -24.89 18.97
CA SER A 12 28.64 -24.15 20.22
C SER A 12 27.34 -23.44 20.58
N SER A 13 26.74 -23.80 21.72
CA SER A 13 25.61 -23.05 22.28
C SER A 13 26.13 -21.79 22.98
N ILE A 14 25.72 -20.63 22.48
CA ILE A 14 26.02 -19.33 23.10
C ILE A 14 24.83 -18.97 23.98
N THR A 15 25.08 -18.54 25.22
CA THR A 15 24.05 -18.00 26.12
C THR A 15 23.37 -16.79 25.46
N GLN A 16 22.05 -16.64 25.68
CA GLN A 16 21.27 -15.53 25.13
C GLN A 16 21.96 -14.17 25.37
N PRO A 17 22.26 -13.40 24.31
CA PRO A 17 22.92 -12.10 24.45
C PRO A 17 22.07 -11.10 25.23
N ALA A 18 22.74 -10.20 25.96
CA ALA A 18 22.09 -9.05 26.57
C ALA A 18 21.43 -8.19 25.48
N GLY A 19 20.10 -8.02 25.56
CA GLY A 19 19.31 -7.29 24.57
C GLY A 19 18.45 -8.15 23.64
N TYR A 20 18.58 -9.49 23.68
CA TYR A 20 17.62 -10.36 23.00
C TYR A 20 16.32 -10.39 23.82
N THR A 21 15.26 -9.78 23.30
CA THR A 21 13.90 -9.96 23.79
C THR A 21 13.20 -11.02 22.94
N VAL A 22 12.46 -11.91 23.58
CA VAL A 22 11.59 -12.84 22.85
C VAL A 22 10.56 -11.98 22.11
N PRO A 23 10.50 -12.05 20.77
CA PRO A 23 9.55 -11.25 20.02
C PRO A 23 8.13 -11.58 20.48
N PRO A 24 7.23 -10.58 20.56
CA PRO A 24 5.83 -10.83 20.90
C PRO A 24 5.22 -11.81 19.91
N THR A 25 4.56 -12.85 20.41
CA THR A 25 3.81 -13.80 19.57
C THR A 25 2.62 -13.09 18.95
N LEU A 26 2.34 -13.38 17.69
CA LEU A 26 1.15 -12.90 16.99
C LEU A 26 0.04 -13.94 17.08
N ALA A 27 -1.22 -13.49 17.00
CA ALA A 27 -2.38 -14.41 16.99
C ALA A 27 -2.38 -15.38 15.79
N GLY A 28 -1.58 -15.10 14.75
CA GLY A 28 -1.40 -15.95 13.58
C GLY A 28 -0.23 -16.93 13.65
N ASP A 29 0.53 -16.97 14.75
CA ASP A 29 1.64 -17.91 14.89
C ASP A 29 1.09 -19.35 14.93
N LEU A 30 1.44 -20.13 13.91
CA LEU A 30 1.03 -21.53 13.81
C LEU A 30 1.76 -22.37 14.87
N ALA A 31 1.00 -23.04 15.73
CA ALA A 31 1.54 -24.01 16.69
C ALA A 31 2.21 -25.22 16.02
N SER A 32 1.82 -25.53 14.78
CA SER A 32 2.38 -26.60 13.95
C SER A 32 2.22 -26.26 12.47
N GLY A 33 3.19 -26.68 11.64
CA GLY A 33 3.08 -26.56 10.19
C GLY A 33 1.93 -27.39 9.61
N PHE A 34 1.59 -27.12 8.35
CA PHE A 34 0.59 -27.90 7.63
C PHE A 34 1.10 -29.30 7.31
N ALA A 35 0.23 -30.32 7.43
CA ALA A 35 0.58 -31.69 7.11
C ALA A 35 0.83 -31.88 5.59
N THR A 36 1.75 -32.77 5.23
CA THR A 36 2.06 -33.08 3.83
C THR A 36 0.99 -33.91 3.12
N ASN A 37 0.08 -34.52 3.88
CA ASN A 37 -0.87 -35.54 3.39
C ASN A 37 -2.34 -35.08 3.48
N SER A 38 -2.59 -33.78 3.66
CA SER A 38 -3.94 -33.23 3.76
C SER A 38 -4.02 -31.90 2.99
N PRO A 39 -5.19 -31.55 2.41
CA PRO A 39 -5.40 -30.24 1.82
C PRO A 39 -5.13 -29.12 2.83
N ILE A 40 -4.46 -28.07 2.37
CA ILE A 40 -4.19 -26.87 3.17
C ILE A 40 -5.45 -25.99 3.15
N PRO A 41 -6.03 -25.64 4.31
CA PRO A 41 -7.20 -24.78 4.37
C PRO A 41 -6.87 -23.37 3.88
N ILE A 42 -7.84 -22.71 3.24
CA ILE A 42 -7.68 -21.33 2.75
C ILE A 42 -7.62 -20.38 3.96
N PRO A 43 -6.54 -19.60 4.14
CA PRO A 43 -6.44 -18.66 5.24
C PRO A 43 -7.21 -17.36 4.96
N THR A 44 -7.65 -16.69 6.02
CA THR A 44 -8.07 -15.28 5.97
C THR A 44 -6.86 -14.37 6.03
N ILE A 45 -6.92 -13.21 5.35
CA ILE A 45 -5.84 -12.22 5.38
C ILE A 45 -5.77 -11.61 6.80
N PRO A 46 -4.64 -11.70 7.52
CA PRO A 46 -4.50 -11.11 8.85
C PRO A 46 -4.47 -9.59 8.76
N SER A 47 -4.97 -8.89 9.78
CA SER A 47 -4.95 -7.42 9.88
C SER A 47 -3.69 -6.87 10.55
N THR A 48 -2.74 -7.71 10.94
CA THR A 48 -1.52 -7.33 11.65
C THR A 48 -0.38 -8.23 11.22
N TYR A 49 0.72 -7.63 10.78
CA TYR A 49 1.93 -8.34 10.35
C TYR A 49 3.12 -8.12 11.28
N TYR A 50 3.08 -7.05 12.09
CA TYR A 50 4.11 -6.71 13.06
C TYR A 50 3.47 -6.35 14.40
N PRO A 51 4.02 -6.81 15.54
CA PRO A 51 3.53 -6.44 16.85
C PRO A 51 3.53 -4.92 17.03
N GLY A 52 2.41 -4.37 17.50
CA GLY A 52 2.29 -2.94 17.77
C GLY A 52 2.18 -2.03 16.55
N LEU A 53 2.14 -2.57 15.32
CA LEU A 53 1.92 -1.80 14.10
C LEU A 53 0.59 -2.18 13.45
N GLY A 54 -0.26 -1.19 13.24
CA GLY A 54 -1.47 -1.34 12.44
C GLY A 54 -1.15 -1.59 10.97
N GLN A 55 -2.04 -2.26 10.25
CA GLN A 55 -1.88 -2.43 8.81
C GLN A 55 -2.00 -1.08 8.11
N ILE A 56 -1.10 -0.83 7.14
CA ILE A 56 -1.38 0.15 6.08
C ILE A 56 -2.43 -0.47 5.16
N SER A 57 -3.72 -0.33 5.48
CA SER A 57 -4.76 -0.73 4.54
C SER A 57 -4.59 0.04 3.23
N PRO A 58 -4.97 -0.52 2.07
CA PRO A 58 -5.22 0.25 0.84
C PRO A 58 -6.29 1.36 1.00
N LEU A 59 -6.85 1.54 2.21
CA LEU A 59 -7.87 2.51 2.58
C LEU A 59 -7.28 3.85 3.08
N ALA A 60 -6.10 4.25 2.61
CA ALA A 60 -5.77 5.67 2.46
C ALA A 60 -6.48 6.30 1.23
N LYS A 61 -7.57 5.69 0.73
CA LYS A 61 -8.31 6.08 -0.49
C LYS A 61 -9.83 6.20 -0.33
N ASN A 62 -10.34 6.60 0.82
CA ASN A 62 -11.41 7.62 0.91
C ASN A 62 -11.57 8.00 2.39
N ILE A 63 -11.24 9.23 2.74
CA ILE A 63 -12.25 10.23 3.11
C ILE A 63 -13.27 9.66 4.11
N ALA A 64 -13.00 9.85 5.40
CA ALA A 64 -14.08 10.03 6.36
C ALA A 64 -14.94 11.19 5.86
N TYR A 65 -16.19 10.93 5.51
CA TYR A 65 -17.39 11.46 6.18
C TYR A 65 -18.63 10.89 5.49
N ALA A 66 -19.66 10.71 6.31
CA ALA A 66 -21.03 10.37 5.96
C ALA A 66 -21.32 8.89 5.71
N THR A 67 -21.79 8.24 6.78
CA THR A 67 -23.12 7.63 6.84
C THR A 67 -23.87 7.57 5.50
N THR A 68 -24.31 6.38 5.08
CA THR A 68 -25.72 6.04 4.84
C THR A 68 -25.82 4.57 4.39
N THR A 69 -26.60 3.82 5.16
CA THR A 69 -27.44 2.67 4.80
C THR A 69 -27.71 2.47 3.30
N ALA A 70 -27.38 1.29 2.76
CA ALA A 70 -28.21 0.49 1.84
C ALA A 70 -27.33 -0.60 1.22
N SER A 71 -27.51 -1.85 1.62
CA SER A 71 -28.44 -2.81 1.00
C SER A 71 -27.91 -3.35 -0.33
N THR A 72 -27.40 -4.56 -0.21
CA THR A 72 -27.09 -5.57 -1.21
C THR A 72 -28.27 -5.80 -2.16
N THR A 73 -28.04 -5.66 -3.47
CA THR A 73 -28.81 -6.42 -4.47
C THR A 73 -27.88 -6.88 -5.59
N THR A 74 -27.67 -8.18 -5.61
CA THR A 74 -27.08 -8.99 -6.68
C THR A 74 -27.98 -9.01 -7.92
N THR A 75 -27.43 -8.84 -9.13
CA THR A 75 -28.02 -9.44 -10.35
C THR A 75 -27.01 -9.57 -11.50
N THR A 76 -26.65 -10.84 -11.74
CA THR A 76 -26.35 -11.57 -12.98
C THR A 76 -26.45 -10.91 -14.37
N THR A 77 -25.43 -11.23 -15.18
CA THR A 77 -25.45 -11.68 -16.59
C THR A 77 -26.01 -10.75 -17.68
N SER A 78 -25.15 -10.35 -18.64
CA SER A 78 -25.25 -10.81 -20.05
C SER A 78 -24.19 -10.19 -20.96
N LYS A 79 -23.52 -11.07 -21.69
CA LYS A 79 -22.66 -10.80 -22.84
C LYS A 79 -23.56 -10.48 -24.04
N THR A 80 -23.39 -9.33 -24.68
CA THR A 80 -23.95 -9.07 -26.01
C THR A 80 -23.04 -8.16 -26.81
N THR A 81 -22.71 -8.67 -27.99
CA THR A 81 -21.87 -8.10 -29.05
C THR A 81 -22.66 -7.05 -29.84
N THR A 82 -22.09 -5.88 -30.11
CA THR A 82 -22.45 -5.11 -31.32
C THR A 82 -21.34 -4.16 -31.74
N THR A 83 -20.98 -4.30 -33.01
CA THR A 83 -20.13 -3.48 -33.88
C THR A 83 -20.71 -2.10 -34.16
N THR A 84 -19.89 -1.04 -34.18
CA THR A 84 -20.14 0.20 -34.95
C THR A 84 -18.85 0.99 -35.24
N THR A 85 -18.48 1.02 -36.53
CA THR A 85 -18.07 2.17 -37.38
C THR A 85 -17.18 3.32 -36.88
N ALA A 86 -16.24 3.66 -37.76
CA ALA A 86 -15.21 4.69 -37.66
C ALA A 86 -15.69 6.15 -37.81
N SER A 87 -14.80 7.03 -37.31
CA SER A 87 -14.51 8.41 -37.74
C SER A 87 -15.39 9.55 -37.23
N LYS A 88 -14.77 10.48 -36.48
CA LYS A 88 -14.52 11.86 -36.95
C LYS A 88 -13.66 12.66 -35.95
N THR A 89 -12.55 13.14 -36.49
CA THR A 89 -11.70 14.21 -35.96
C THR A 89 -12.54 15.45 -35.63
N SER A 90 -12.42 15.95 -34.39
CA SER A 90 -12.87 17.30 -34.04
C SER A 90 -11.76 17.99 -33.27
N THR A 91 -11.01 18.82 -33.99
CA THR A 91 -10.08 19.82 -33.47
C THR A 91 -10.89 20.93 -32.80
N THR A 92 -10.77 21.06 -31.48
CA THR A 92 -11.22 22.26 -30.75
C THR A 92 -10.04 22.87 -30.00
N THR A 93 -9.73 24.10 -30.39
CA THR A 93 -8.64 24.93 -29.92
C THR A 93 -9.01 25.63 -28.61
N THR A 94 -8.11 25.49 -27.63
CA THR A 94 -7.80 26.39 -26.49
C THR A 94 -8.93 27.12 -25.77
N LYS A 95 -9.17 26.71 -24.53
CA LYS A 95 -9.36 27.64 -23.41
C LYS A 95 -8.68 27.05 -22.17
N ALA A 96 -7.65 27.73 -21.68
CA ALA A 96 -7.00 27.37 -20.42
C ALA A 96 -8.07 27.40 -19.31
N SER A 97 -8.35 26.23 -18.74
CA SER A 97 -9.21 26.11 -17.57
C SER A 97 -8.42 26.68 -16.39
N THR A 98 -8.72 27.92 -16.02
CA THR A 98 -8.28 28.47 -14.73
C THR A 98 -9.08 27.77 -13.65
N THR A 99 -8.59 26.61 -13.19
CA THR A 99 -9.03 26.00 -11.95
C THR A 99 -8.62 26.95 -10.83
N THR A 100 -9.59 27.67 -10.30
CA THR A 100 -9.44 28.45 -9.08
C THR A 100 -8.83 27.56 -8.01
N SER A 101 -7.60 27.87 -7.59
CA SER A 101 -6.93 27.21 -6.48
C SER A 101 -7.86 27.24 -5.27
N ALA A 102 -8.40 26.09 -4.90
CA ALA A 102 -9.14 25.94 -3.67
C ALA A 102 -8.17 26.30 -2.53
N SER A 103 -8.37 27.46 -1.93
CA SER A 103 -7.72 27.86 -0.68
C SER A 103 -8.13 26.83 0.38
N GLY A 104 -7.21 25.93 0.76
CA GLY A 104 -7.40 25.09 1.95
C GLY A 104 -6.91 23.64 1.89
N ALA A 105 -6.49 23.11 0.74
CA ALA A 105 -5.90 21.77 0.75
C ALA A 105 -4.45 21.85 1.23
N THR A 106 -4.16 21.27 2.39
CA THR A 106 -2.78 20.99 2.83
C THR A 106 -2.41 19.57 2.44
N GLN A 107 -1.18 19.34 1.98
CA GLN A 107 -0.65 18.01 1.70
C GLN A 107 -0.35 17.24 2.99
N THR A 108 -0.59 15.93 2.97
CA THR A 108 -0.22 15.03 4.08
C THR A 108 1.29 14.84 4.14
N GLN A 109 1.78 14.31 5.28
CA GLN A 109 3.16 13.82 5.37
C GLN A 109 3.47 12.89 4.18
N TYR A 110 4.65 13.05 3.59
CA TYR A 110 5.14 12.34 2.42
C TYR A 110 4.39 12.63 1.10
N GLY A 111 3.39 13.51 1.11
CA GLY A 111 2.68 13.98 -0.09
C GLY A 111 3.51 14.94 -0.94
N GLN A 112 3.16 15.07 -2.22
CA GLN A 112 3.82 15.99 -3.15
C GLN A 112 3.31 17.42 -2.94
N CYS A 113 4.21 18.35 -2.63
CA CYS A 113 3.88 19.76 -2.36
C CYS A 113 4.46 20.74 -3.39
N GLY A 114 5.14 20.25 -4.42
CA GLY A 114 5.74 21.12 -5.44
C GLY A 114 6.34 20.33 -6.59
N GLY A 115 6.81 21.06 -7.60
CA GLY A 115 7.38 20.53 -8.83
C GLY A 115 6.77 21.14 -10.08
N THR A 116 7.52 21.10 -11.18
CA THR A 116 7.08 21.57 -12.50
C THR A 116 5.86 20.76 -12.95
N GLY A 117 4.75 21.45 -13.22
CA GLY A 117 3.47 20.82 -13.60
C GLY A 117 2.60 20.37 -12.42
N TRP A 118 3.04 20.55 -11.16
CA TRP A 118 2.21 20.28 -10.00
C TRP A 118 1.12 21.35 -9.83
N THR A 119 -0.15 20.94 -9.89
CA THR A 119 -1.32 21.82 -9.72
C THR A 119 -2.06 21.57 -8.39
N GLY A 120 -1.51 20.69 -7.56
CA GLY A 120 -2.08 20.33 -6.26
C GLY A 120 -1.71 21.31 -5.15
N ALA A 121 -1.92 20.87 -3.91
CA ALA A 121 -1.61 21.66 -2.74
C ALA A 121 -0.10 21.90 -2.61
N THR A 122 0.28 23.15 -2.37
CA THR A 122 1.69 23.58 -2.20
C THR A 122 2.10 23.77 -0.74
N VAL A 123 1.12 23.71 0.17
CA VAL A 123 1.33 23.85 1.62
C VAL A 123 1.19 22.48 2.26
N CYS A 124 2.13 22.13 3.14
CA CYS A 124 2.08 20.90 3.92
C CYS A 124 1.23 21.08 5.18
N ALA A 125 0.58 20.01 5.63
CA ALA A 125 -0.09 20.00 6.92
C ALA A 125 0.96 20.23 8.03
N SER A 126 0.65 21.05 9.02
CA SER A 126 1.53 21.20 10.18
C SER A 126 1.68 19.84 10.88
N PRO A 127 2.90 19.42 11.28
CA PRO A 127 4.14 20.19 11.41
C PRO A 127 5.10 20.11 10.20
N TYR A 128 4.68 19.56 9.07
CA TYR A 128 5.57 19.22 7.96
C TYR A 128 5.94 20.42 7.08
N VAL A 129 7.10 20.33 6.45
CA VAL A 129 7.64 21.37 5.56
C VAL A 129 7.82 20.81 4.15
N CYS A 130 7.47 21.62 3.15
CA CYS A 130 7.67 21.24 1.76
C CYS A 130 9.16 21.26 1.42
N THR A 131 9.74 20.07 1.27
CA THR A 131 11.16 19.87 1.03
C THR A 131 11.39 19.56 -0.45
N TYR A 132 12.22 20.36 -1.12
CA TYR A 132 12.57 20.16 -2.53
C TYR A 132 13.35 18.85 -2.71
N SER A 133 12.98 18.05 -3.72
CA SER A 133 13.71 16.83 -4.10
C SER A 133 14.27 16.93 -5.52
N ASN A 134 13.46 17.36 -6.50
CA ASN A 134 13.89 17.62 -7.86
C ASN A 134 12.93 18.60 -8.56
N ASP A 135 13.25 19.00 -9.79
CA ASP A 135 12.51 20.01 -10.55
C ASP A 135 11.03 19.66 -10.79
N PHE A 136 10.66 18.38 -10.72
CA PHE A 136 9.30 17.89 -10.91
C PHE A 136 8.63 17.42 -9.62
N TYR A 137 9.34 17.41 -8.49
CA TYR A 137 8.85 16.83 -7.24
C TYR A 137 9.44 17.48 -5.98
N SER A 138 8.57 17.88 -5.07
CA SER A 138 8.90 18.28 -3.68
C SER A 138 7.97 17.55 -2.72
N GLN A 139 8.47 17.12 -1.56
CA GLN A 139 7.75 16.27 -0.61
C GLN A 139 7.58 16.94 0.76
N CYS A 140 6.42 16.78 1.38
CA CYS A 140 6.19 17.17 2.77
C CYS A 140 6.90 16.22 3.74
N LEU A 141 7.85 16.74 4.53
CA LEU A 141 8.60 15.99 5.54
C LEU A 141 8.49 16.63 6.93
#